data_AF-A0A2I0H4L1-F1
#
_entry.id   AF-A0A2I0H4L1-F1
#
_cell.length_a   1.000
_cell.length_b   1.000
_cell.length_c   1.000
_cell.angle_alpha   90.00
_cell.angle_beta   90.00
_cell.angle_gamma   90.00
#
_symmetry.space_group_name_H-M   'P 1'
#
loop_
_entity.id
_entity.type
_entity.pdbx_description
1 polymer ?
#
loop_
_entity_poly.entity_id
_entity_poly.type
_entity_poly.pdbx_seq_one_letter_code
_entity_poly.pdbx_strand_id
1 'polypeptide(L)'
;FEALGVLLVLCFVTGTRKTKDEARQGYHLAALGFKRYTYAELRKATRNFTEEIGRGAVGSVYRAILSGDRVVAVKRLNEMSLHGEEEFLAE
;
A
#
# COMPACT_ATOMS: atom_id res chain seq x y z
N PHE A 1 -13.16 22.71 24.70
CA PHE A 1 -13.60 22.36 23.34
C PHE A 1 -12.55 22.75 22.30
N GLU A 2 -12.07 23.99 22.28
CA GLU A 2 -10.99 24.49 21.41
C GLU A 2 -9.70 23.63 21.41
N ALA A 3 -9.16 23.30 22.60
CA ALA A 3 -7.91 22.55 22.71
C ALA A 3 -8.01 21.09 22.24
N LEU A 4 -9.19 20.47 22.32
CA LEU A 4 -9.43 19.11 21.84
C LEU A 4 -9.42 19.07 20.31
N GLY A 5 -9.98 20.10 19.68
CA GLY A 5 -9.94 20.28 18.22
C GLY A 5 -8.51 20.44 17.71
N VAL A 6 -7.68 21.25 18.39
CA VAL A 6 -6.26 21.41 18.05
C VAL A 6 -5.49 20.11 18.24
N LEU A 7 -5.72 19.35 19.32
CA LEU A 7 -5.10 18.05 19.52
C LEU A 7 -5.51 17.04 18.44
N LEU A 8 -6.79 17.01 18.05
CA LEU A 8 -7.26 16.13 16.97
C LEU A 8 -6.62 16.50 15.63
N VAL A 9 -6.50 17.79 15.31
CA VAL A 9 -5.82 18.26 14.09
C VAL A 9 -4.34 17.93 14.13
N LEU A 10 -3.66 18.10 15.27
CA LEU A 10 -2.26 17.70 15.43
C LEU A 10 -2.09 16.18 15.38
N CYS A 11 -2.99 15.39 15.98
CA CYS A 11 -3.01 13.93 15.89
C CYS A 11 -3.31 13.46 14.46
N PHE A 12 -4.10 14.20 13.68
CA PHE A 12 -4.36 13.91 12.28
C PHE A 12 -3.14 14.28 11.41
N VAL A 13 -2.54 15.45 11.61
CA VAL A 13 -1.33 15.95 10.90
C VAL A 13 -0.05 15.20 11.28
N THR A 14 0.02 14.64 12.50
CA THR A 14 1.10 13.74 12.93
C THR A 14 0.76 12.27 12.69
N GLY A 15 -0.53 11.90 12.61
CA GLY A 15 -1.03 10.57 12.30
C GLY A 15 -0.89 10.18 10.82
N THR A 16 -0.81 11.16 9.92
CA THR A 16 -0.39 10.93 8.52
C THR A 16 1.12 10.66 8.37
N ARG A 17 1.91 10.74 9.45
CA ARG A 17 3.37 10.53 9.41
C ARG A 17 3.79 9.08 9.66
N LYS A 18 2.86 8.17 9.93
CA LYS A 18 3.18 6.77 10.26
C LYS A 18 3.43 5.85 9.05
N THR A 19 3.82 6.42 7.90
CA THR A 19 4.11 5.67 6.66
C THR A 19 5.51 5.93 6.08
N LYS A 20 6.29 6.84 6.67
CA LYS A 20 7.60 7.24 6.11
C LYS A 20 8.72 6.22 6.36
N ASP A 21 8.63 5.43 7.42
CA ASP A 21 9.67 4.48 7.82
C ASP A 21 9.53 3.13 7.08
N GLU A 22 8.30 2.60 6.99
CA GLU A 22 7.98 1.39 6.24
C GLU A 22 8.20 1.55 4.72
N ALA A 23 7.90 2.73 4.18
CA ALA A 23 8.15 3.05 2.77
C ALA A 23 9.65 2.96 2.44
N ARG A 24 10.53 3.53 3.29
CA ARG A 24 11.99 3.45 3.11
C ARG A 24 12.51 2.01 3.14
N GLN A 25 11.95 1.18 4.02
CA GLN A 25 12.28 -0.24 4.08
C GLN A 25 11.80 -0.99 2.83
N GLY A 26 10.63 -0.63 2.29
CA GLY A 26 10.11 -1.11 1.01
C GLY A 26 11.00 -0.74 -0.18
N TYR A 27 11.43 0.52 -0.28
CA TYR A 27 12.37 0.98 -1.32
C TYR A 27 13.73 0.29 -1.23
N HIS A 28 14.23 0.04 -0.01
CA HIS A 28 15.51 -0.66 0.18
C HIS A 28 15.43 -2.14 -0.22
N LEU A 29 14.26 -2.78 -0.08
CA LEU A 29 14.00 -4.13 -0.61
C LEU A 29 13.82 -4.11 -2.15
N ALA A 30 13.18 -3.08 -2.69
CA ALA A 30 12.99 -2.90 -4.13
C ALA A 30 14.31 -2.66 -4.88
N ALA A 31 15.24 -1.93 -4.25
CA ALA A 31 16.59 -1.68 -4.77
C ALA A 31 17.46 -2.96 -4.88
N LEU A 32 17.11 -4.03 -4.17
CA LEU A 32 17.81 -5.32 -4.22
C LEU A 32 17.26 -6.28 -5.29
N GLY A 33 16.22 -5.88 -6.04
CA GLY A 33 15.72 -6.61 -7.20
C GLY A 33 14.19 -6.63 -7.28
N PHE A 34 13.64 -5.89 -8.25
CA PHE A 34 12.22 -5.99 -8.59
C PHE A 34 11.91 -7.39 -9.14
N LYS A 35 11.18 -8.20 -8.36
CA LYS A 35 10.66 -9.48 -8.81
C LYS A 35 9.28 -9.28 -9.42
N ARG A 36 9.10 -9.71 -10.66
CA ARG A 36 7.78 -9.74 -11.32
C ARG A 36 6.95 -10.89 -10.73
N TYR A 37 5.70 -10.61 -10.41
CA TYR A 37 4.71 -11.61 -9.99
C TYR A 37 3.59 -11.65 -11.01
N THR A 38 3.10 -12.84 -11.28
CA THR A 38 1.90 -13.06 -12.07
C THR A 38 0.66 -12.72 -11.26
N TYR A 39 -0.44 -12.38 -11.94
CA TYR A 39 -1.72 -12.14 -11.28
C TYR A 39 -2.17 -13.36 -10.44
N ALA A 40 -1.92 -14.58 -10.92
CA ALA A 40 -2.26 -15.81 -10.20
C ALA A 40 -1.51 -15.93 -8.87
N GLU A 41 -0.22 -15.56 -8.83
CA GLU A 41 0.57 -15.53 -7.60
C GLU A 41 0.05 -14.49 -6.62
N LEU A 42 -0.22 -13.27 -7.09
CA LEU A 42 -0.77 -12.19 -6.25
C LEU A 42 -2.14 -12.56 -5.70
N ARG A 43 -3.01 -13.14 -6.54
CA ARG A 43 -4.34 -13.64 -6.15
C ARG A 43 -4.23 -14.74 -5.10
N LYS A 44 -3.26 -15.65 -5.20
CA LYS A 44 -3.03 -16.68 -4.17
C LYS A 44 -2.51 -16.06 -2.88
N ALA A 45 -1.54 -15.15 -2.97
CA ALA A 45 -0.93 -14.49 -1.83
C ALA A 45 -1.92 -13.62 -1.04
N THR A 46 -2.88 -12.99 -1.72
CA THR A 46 -3.94 -12.15 -1.11
C THR A 46 -5.21 -12.93 -0.74
N ARG A 47 -5.19 -14.27 -0.87
CA ARG A 47 -6.38 -15.13 -0.68
C ARG A 47 -7.58 -14.61 -1.47
N ASN A 48 -7.37 -14.37 -2.76
CA ASN A 48 -8.35 -13.82 -3.69
C ASN A 48 -8.77 -12.37 -3.35
N PHE A 49 -7.81 -11.53 -2.93
CA PHE A 49 -8.05 -10.12 -2.59
C PHE A 49 -9.15 -9.95 -1.53
N THR A 50 -9.12 -10.76 -0.48
CA THR A 50 -10.18 -10.80 0.54
C THR A 50 -9.95 -9.80 1.68
N GLU A 51 -8.69 -9.56 2.04
CA GLU A 51 -8.33 -8.67 3.14
C GLU A 51 -7.83 -7.33 2.61
N GLU A 52 -8.76 -6.39 2.41
CA GLU A 52 -8.45 -5.01 2.08
C GLU A 52 -7.93 -4.28 3.33
N ILE A 53 -6.72 -3.74 3.24
CA ILE A 53 -6.05 -3.00 4.33
C ILE A 53 -5.99 -1.49 4.06
N GLY A 54 -6.42 -1.06 2.89
CA GLY A 54 -6.52 0.36 2.56
C GLY A 54 -7.16 0.60 1.20
N ARG A 55 -7.71 1.81 1.01
CA ARG A 55 -8.30 2.25 -0.25
C ARG A 55 -7.92 3.70 -0.50
N GLY A 56 -7.45 3.97 -1.71
CA GLY A 56 -7.17 5.32 -2.20
C GLY A 56 -7.92 5.61 -3.50
N ALA A 57 -7.69 6.80 -4.05
CA ALA A 57 -8.31 7.22 -5.31
C ALA A 57 -7.95 6.32 -6.50
N VAL A 58 -6.71 5.80 -6.51
CA VAL A 58 -6.14 5.02 -7.63
C VAL A 58 -6.43 3.51 -7.52
N GLY A 59 -6.79 3.02 -6.33
CA GLY A 59 -6.96 1.59 -6.13
C GLY A 59 -7.10 1.14 -4.68
N SER A 60 -7.23 -0.17 -4.52
CA SER A 60 -7.36 -0.84 -3.22
C SER A 60 -6.08 -1.59 -2.87
N VAL A 61 -5.70 -1.58 -1.61
CA VAL A 61 -4.50 -2.23 -1.08
C VAL A 61 -4.93 -3.44 -0.26
N TYR A 62 -4.35 -4.60 -0.58
CA TYR A 62 -4.68 -5.87 0.05
C TYR A 62 -3.48 -6.43 0.80
N ARG A 63 -3.73 -7.08 1.93
CA ARG A 63 -2.70 -7.86 2.60
C ARG A 63 -2.39 -9.11 1.78
N ALA A 64 -1.11 -9.39 1.61
CA ALA A 64 -0.64 -10.61 0.96
C ALA A 64 0.46 -11.30 1.79
N ILE A 65 0.52 -12.63 1.68
CA ILE A 65 1.60 -13.43 2.24
C ILE A 65 2.33 -14.09 1.08
N LEU A 66 3.58 -13.66 0.85
CA LEU A 66 4.46 -14.23 -0.17
C LEU A 66 5.23 -15.44 0.37
N SER A 67 5.91 -16.18 -0.51
CA SER A 67 6.78 -17.28 -0.14
C SER A 67 7.80 -16.87 0.93
N GLY A 68 7.94 -17.70 1.97
CA GLY A 68 8.79 -17.41 3.13
C GLY A 68 8.10 -16.58 4.23
N ASP A 69 6.77 -16.67 4.33
CA ASP A 69 5.94 -15.96 5.34
C ASP A 69 6.09 -14.43 5.36
N ARG A 70 6.57 -13.86 4.26
CA ARG A 70 6.74 -12.43 4.14
C ARG A 70 5.38 -11.77 3.90
N VAL A 71 4.92 -11.01 4.87
CA VAL A 71 3.71 -10.17 4.76
C VAL A 71 4.05 -8.92 3.96
N VAL A 72 3.25 -8.63 2.94
CA VAL A 72 3.38 -7.45 2.07
C VAL A 72 2.02 -6.84 1.75
N ALA A 73 2.03 -5.60 1.26
CA ALA A 73 0.87 -4.92 0.72
C ALA A 73 0.83 -5.06 -0.82
N VAL A 74 -0.31 -5.43 -1.39
CA VAL A 74 -0.55 -5.50 -2.84
C VAL A 74 -1.58 -4.45 -3.22
N LYS A 75 -1.12 -3.39 -3.91
CA LYS A 75 -2.00 -2.35 -4.47
C LYS A 75 -2.57 -2.83 -5.80
N ARG A 76 -3.90 -2.95 -5.88
CA ARG A 76 -4.65 -3.24 -7.10
C ARG A 76 -5.27 -1.95 -7.62
N LEU A 77 -4.85 -1.52 -8.81
CA LEU A 77 -5.41 -0.35 -9.48
C LEU A 77 -6.83 -0.63 -9.96
N ASN A 78 -7.67 0.40 -9.98
CA ASN A 78 -9.03 0.27 -10.47
C ASN A 78 -9.04 0.17 -12.01
N GLU A 79 -9.86 -0.69 -12.61
CA GLU A 79 -9.88 -0.90 -14.07
C GLU A 79 -10.21 0.37 -14.88
N MET A 80 -10.82 1.39 -14.25
CA MET A 80 -11.15 2.67 -14.88
C MET A 80 -9.99 3.67 -14.94
N SER A 81 -8.88 3.42 -14.25
CA SER A 81 -7.73 4.34 -14.25
C SER A 81 -6.69 3.92 -15.27
N LEU A 82 -6.97 4.14 -16.55
CA LEU A 82 -5.95 4.15 -17.63
C LEU A 82 -4.77 5.09 -17.30
N HIS A 83 -4.99 6.07 -16.42
CA HIS A 83 -3.97 7.00 -15.90
C HIS A 83 -3.20 6.47 -14.67
N GLY A 84 -3.69 5.40 -14.02
CA GLY A 84 -3.11 4.87 -12.78
C GLY A 84 -1.84 4.04 -12.99
N GLU A 85 -1.63 3.50 -14.20
CA GLU A 85 -0.42 2.77 -14.55
C GLU A 85 0.82 3.69 -14.61
N GLU A 86 0.65 4.92 -15.12
CA GLU A 86 1.73 5.92 -15.19
C GLU A 86 2.10 6.45 -13.80
N GLU A 87 1.11 6.74 -12.95
CA GLU A 87 1.33 7.16 -11.55
C GLU A 87 2.00 6.06 -10.70
N PHE A 88 1.75 4.77 -10.99
CA PHE A 88 2.36 3.66 -10.25
C PHE A 88 3.84 3.42 -10.60
N LEU A 89 4.27 3.76 -11.82
CA LEU A 89 5.67 3.63 -12.24
C LEU A 89 6.54 4.82 -11.81
N ALA A 90 5.91 5.95 -11.51
CA ALA A 90 6.60 7.17 -11.10
C ALA A 90 6.86 7.27 -9.58
N GLU A 91 6.15 6.50 -8.76
CA GLU A 91 6.26 6.51 -7.29
C GLU A 91 7.09 5.36 -6.70
#